data_AF-Q9ZD94-F1
#
_entry.id   AF-Q9ZD94-F1
#
_cell.length_a   1.000
_cell.length_b   1.000
_cell.length_c   1.000
_cell.angle_alpha   90.00
_cell.angle_beta   90.00
_cell.angle_gamma   90.00
#
_symmetry.space_group_name_H-M   'P 1'
#
loop_
_entity.id
_entity.type
_entity.pdbx_description
1 polymer ?
#
loop_
_entity_poly.entity_id
_entity_poly.type
_entity_poly.pdbx_seq_one_letter_code
_entity_poly.pdbx_strand_id
1 'polypeptide(L)'
;MSEIITNINDSIEKIKKIEEITEISAAVQGKIIDIKNVDSRLDTLNKNIVILDPIQQYLQSEEYIISTLEVLASHIISEVVENKDVQKLVDNLHINLEQITKLIPSAADKLKFDIARAEAALKGFVLPLNNGGPFDELSLMGIKDKEEIFAGPIRATKKALIAISGNSIPKEQYANAIKDKAMEILKQDPNNTPDKLEQYEKFIIQGDKNQKFNKDSNQFIPRVNKLSQIEFKELQKAATDTVHKISSRLEKNNSISKQLEQIVLIANSSGIKKSKVIIKKLNKLDSTYLSENSTKIATALKDINDKGASLWEKFKQIFTGRNYLEERLSQLVDKHITLSDGYVVKTINDRIFSNALTNPEIAVGLTKFLNKNKDKVTTNPEFKNLIPITGEHIIVQPQQVNNLNLAELRKINPITFDKTIFEDSIKLRNSNRKYPQTTPNIATKNQEAVRSKG
;
A
#
# COMPACT_ATOMS: atom_id res chain seq x y z
N MET A 1 -67.52 -15.59 2.44
CA MET A 1 -66.52 -16.56 2.97
C MET A 1 -65.16 -16.44 2.26
N SER A 2 -65.09 -16.26 0.93
CA SER A 2 -63.81 -16.10 0.22
C SER A 2 -62.98 -14.89 0.70
N GLU A 3 -63.57 -13.71 0.91
CA GLU A 3 -62.84 -12.53 1.39
C GLU A 3 -62.21 -12.70 2.78
N ILE A 4 -62.85 -13.45 3.68
CA ILE A 4 -62.32 -13.69 5.04
C ILE A 4 -61.10 -14.63 4.97
N ILE A 5 -61.10 -15.61 4.07
CA ILE A 5 -59.99 -16.56 3.90
C ILE A 5 -58.77 -15.85 3.31
N THR A 6 -58.95 -14.95 2.34
CA THR A 6 -57.84 -14.18 1.75
C THR A 6 -57.13 -13.32 2.81
N ASN A 7 -57.90 -12.69 3.71
CA ASN A 7 -57.34 -11.79 4.71
C ASN A 7 -56.54 -12.53 5.82
N ILE A 8 -56.93 -13.77 6.15
CA ILE A 8 -56.17 -14.61 7.09
C ILE A 8 -54.84 -15.05 6.46
N ASN A 9 -54.83 -15.43 5.17
CA ASN A 9 -53.59 -15.83 4.49
C ASN A 9 -52.60 -14.65 4.38
N ASP A 10 -53.08 -13.45 4.04
CA ASP A 10 -52.24 -12.25 4.02
C ASP A 10 -51.68 -11.91 5.41
N SER A 11 -52.46 -12.16 6.46
CA SER A 11 -52.04 -11.95 7.85
C SER A 11 -51.00 -12.99 8.28
N ILE A 12 -51.16 -14.26 7.91
CA ILE A 12 -50.16 -15.31 8.20
C ILE A 12 -48.86 -15.05 7.43
N GLU A 13 -48.94 -14.57 6.19
CA GLU A 13 -47.75 -14.23 5.39
C GLU A 13 -47.04 -13.00 5.96
N LYS A 14 -47.79 -12.00 6.45
CA LYS A 14 -47.24 -10.86 7.20
C LYS A 14 -46.65 -11.26 8.56
N ILE A 15 -47.29 -12.16 9.30
CA ILE A 15 -46.77 -12.65 10.58
C ILE A 15 -45.48 -13.46 10.36
N LYS A 16 -45.42 -14.31 9.32
CA LYS A 16 -44.18 -14.99 8.93
C LYS A 16 -43.07 -14.01 8.51
N LYS A 17 -43.42 -12.91 7.82
CA LYS A 17 -42.45 -11.86 7.48
C LYS A 17 -42.02 -11.00 8.67
N ILE A 18 -42.86 -10.82 9.68
CA ILE A 18 -42.54 -10.05 10.89
C ILE A 18 -41.71 -10.90 11.87
N GLU A 19 -41.93 -12.21 11.95
CA GLU A 19 -41.11 -13.11 12.77
C GLU A 19 -39.69 -13.35 12.19
N GLU A 20 -39.46 -13.08 10.90
CA GLU A 20 -38.12 -13.19 10.28
C GLU A 20 -37.27 -11.90 10.33
N ILE A 21 -37.78 -10.78 10.88
CA ILE A 21 -36.92 -9.64 11.23
C ILE A 21 -36.30 -9.92 12.59
N THR A 22 -35.43 -10.91 12.65
CA THR A 22 -34.65 -11.22 13.85
C THR A 22 -33.55 -10.15 13.94
N GLU A 23 -33.78 -9.14 14.79
CA GLU A 23 -32.82 -8.06 15.02
C GLU A 23 -31.46 -8.64 15.47
N ILE A 24 -30.39 -8.20 14.80
CA ILE A 24 -29.02 -8.51 15.19
C ILE A 24 -28.79 -7.94 16.59
N SER A 25 -28.35 -8.76 17.55
CA SER A 25 -28.08 -8.28 18.90
C SER A 25 -27.03 -7.16 18.93
N ALA A 26 -27.13 -6.26 19.91
CA ALA A 26 -26.18 -5.15 20.08
C ALA A 26 -24.72 -5.62 20.17
N ALA A 27 -24.46 -6.80 20.77
CA ALA A 27 -23.13 -7.38 20.84
C ALA A 27 -22.56 -7.74 19.46
N VAL A 28 -23.39 -8.28 18.56
CA VAL A 28 -22.99 -8.62 17.20
C VAL A 28 -22.86 -7.36 16.35
N GLN A 29 -23.74 -6.38 16.52
CA GLN A 29 -23.60 -5.07 15.89
C GLN A 29 -22.26 -4.42 16.26
N GLY A 30 -21.85 -4.50 17.54
CA GLY A 30 -20.54 -4.05 18.01
C GLY A 30 -19.39 -4.73 17.26
N LYS A 31 -19.39 -6.08 17.20
CA LYS A 31 -18.38 -6.83 16.42
C LYS A 31 -18.34 -6.43 14.95
N ILE A 32 -19.50 -6.21 14.31
CA ILE A 32 -19.60 -5.76 12.91
C ILE A 32 -18.98 -4.36 12.74
N ILE A 33 -19.19 -3.45 13.68
CA ILE A 33 -18.57 -2.13 13.67
C ILE A 33 -17.05 -2.25 13.83
N ASP A 34 -16.59 -3.04 14.80
CA ASP A 34 -15.16 -3.23 15.08
C ASP A 34 -14.41 -3.79 13.85
N ILE A 35 -14.95 -4.83 13.21
CA ILE A 35 -14.31 -5.43 12.04
C ILE A 35 -14.34 -4.52 10.80
N LYS A 36 -15.37 -3.68 10.65
CA LYS A 36 -15.42 -2.67 9.57
C LYS A 36 -14.44 -1.52 9.82
N ASN A 37 -14.18 -1.18 11.07
CA ASN A 37 -13.24 -0.12 11.45
C ASN A 37 -11.76 -0.51 11.26
N VAL A 38 -11.46 -1.79 11.07
CA VAL A 38 -10.10 -2.25 10.75
C VAL A 38 -9.54 -1.56 9.50
N ASP A 39 -10.35 -1.46 8.44
CA ASP A 39 -9.96 -0.86 7.16
C ASP A 39 -9.67 0.65 7.30
N SER A 40 -10.55 1.38 8.00
CA SER A 40 -10.37 2.81 8.26
C SER A 40 -9.17 3.10 9.18
N ARG A 41 -8.89 2.18 10.11
CA ARG A 41 -7.69 2.25 10.96
C ARG A 41 -6.42 2.10 10.14
N LEU A 42 -6.37 1.14 9.22
CA LEU A 42 -5.24 0.97 8.31
C LEU A 42 -5.04 2.21 7.42
N ASP A 43 -6.11 2.84 6.93
CA ASP A 43 -6.00 4.10 6.20
C ASP A 43 -5.41 5.22 7.03
N THR A 44 -5.81 5.32 8.30
CA THR A 44 -5.28 6.33 9.22
C THR A 44 -3.79 6.09 9.49
N LEU A 45 -3.41 4.84 9.76
CA LEU A 45 -2.02 4.45 10.00
C LEU A 45 -1.14 4.73 8.77
N ASN A 46 -1.63 4.40 7.57
CA ASN A 46 -0.91 4.66 6.32
C ASN A 46 -0.75 6.15 6.03
N LYS A 47 -1.75 6.99 6.35
CA LYS A 47 -1.64 8.45 6.22
C LYS A 47 -0.61 9.06 7.18
N ASN A 48 -0.37 8.41 8.32
CA ASN A 48 0.59 8.86 9.33
C ASN A 48 2.05 8.45 9.02
N ILE A 49 2.29 7.74 7.91
CA ILE A 49 3.64 7.44 7.46
C ILE A 49 4.28 8.72 6.91
N VAL A 50 5.04 9.43 7.74
CA VAL A 50 5.81 10.63 7.35
C VAL A 50 7.22 10.28 6.87
N ILE A 51 7.59 9.00 6.90
CA ILE A 51 8.93 8.52 6.49
C ILE A 51 9.18 8.85 5.02
N LEU A 52 10.34 9.44 4.68
CA LEU A 52 10.66 9.82 3.30
C LEU A 52 11.30 8.71 2.46
N ASP A 53 11.74 7.63 3.12
CA ASP A 53 12.40 6.47 2.49
C ASP A 53 11.34 5.44 2.06
N PRO A 54 11.14 5.20 0.75
CA PRO A 54 10.12 4.29 0.24
C PRO A 54 10.20 2.86 0.80
N ILE A 55 11.42 2.37 1.06
CA ILE A 55 11.62 1.02 1.59
C ILE A 55 11.11 0.91 3.03
N GLN A 56 11.36 1.96 3.83
CA GLN A 56 10.89 2.03 5.20
C GLN A 56 9.37 2.30 5.26
N GLN A 57 8.82 3.07 4.33
CA GLN A 57 7.37 3.24 4.19
C GLN A 57 6.67 1.90 3.94
N TYR A 58 7.21 1.10 3.00
CA TYR A 58 6.70 -0.25 2.70
C TYR A 58 6.75 -1.14 3.94
N LEU A 59 7.90 -1.21 4.63
CA LEU A 59 8.06 -1.99 5.84
C LEU A 59 7.04 -1.60 6.93
N GLN A 60 6.89 -0.30 7.18
CA GLN A 60 5.96 0.20 8.20
C GLN A 60 4.50 -0.11 7.85
N SER A 61 4.13 -0.02 6.57
CA SER A 61 2.80 -0.43 6.09
C SER A 61 2.52 -1.92 6.36
N GLU A 62 3.50 -2.79 6.10
CA GLU A 62 3.38 -4.22 6.41
C GLU A 62 3.26 -4.47 7.93
N GLU A 63 4.10 -3.84 8.74
CA GLU A 63 4.02 -3.94 10.21
C GLU A 63 2.65 -3.49 10.75
N TYR A 64 2.06 -2.44 10.16
CA TYR A 64 0.71 -1.98 10.51
C TYR A 64 -0.38 -2.97 10.13
N ILE A 65 -0.28 -3.62 8.96
CA ILE A 65 -1.23 -4.66 8.56
C ILE A 65 -1.14 -5.87 9.50
N ILE A 66 0.08 -6.37 9.74
CA ILE A 66 0.33 -7.55 10.59
C ILE A 66 -0.21 -7.31 12.00
N SER A 67 0.17 -6.21 12.64
CA SER A 67 -0.28 -5.88 14.00
C SER A 67 -1.78 -5.66 14.10
N THR A 68 -2.39 -5.01 13.10
CA THR A 68 -3.84 -4.79 13.06
C THR A 68 -4.60 -6.10 12.89
N LEU A 69 -4.11 -7.00 12.02
CA LEU A 69 -4.69 -8.33 11.84
C LEU A 69 -4.61 -9.13 13.14
N GLU A 70 -3.43 -9.20 13.76
CA GLU A 70 -3.21 -9.95 14.99
C GLU A 70 -4.10 -9.44 16.13
N VAL A 71 -4.13 -8.13 16.37
CA VAL A 71 -4.70 -7.56 17.60
C VAL A 71 -6.20 -7.23 17.45
N LEU A 72 -6.61 -6.68 16.31
CA LEU A 72 -7.97 -6.14 16.15
C LEU A 72 -8.90 -7.07 15.38
N ALA A 73 -8.39 -7.74 14.33
CA ALA A 73 -9.25 -8.47 13.40
C ALA A 73 -9.36 -9.97 13.70
N SER A 74 -8.26 -10.59 14.17
CA SER A 74 -8.10 -12.05 14.28
C SER A 74 -9.22 -12.75 15.06
N HIS A 75 -9.67 -12.16 16.17
CA HIS A 75 -10.66 -12.76 17.04
C HIS A 75 -12.04 -12.90 16.39
N ILE A 76 -12.40 -12.00 15.46
CA ILE A 76 -13.64 -12.11 14.67
C ILE A 76 -13.37 -13.00 13.46
N ILE A 77 -12.27 -12.78 12.75
CA ILE A 77 -11.95 -13.52 11.52
C ILE A 77 -11.89 -15.03 11.77
N SER A 78 -11.16 -15.46 12.81
CA SER A 78 -11.03 -16.88 13.16
C SER A 78 -12.37 -17.55 13.47
N GLU A 79 -13.31 -16.80 14.05
CA GLU A 79 -14.63 -17.28 14.48
C GLU A 79 -15.57 -17.52 13.30
N VAL A 80 -15.62 -16.60 12.32
CA VAL A 80 -16.69 -16.60 11.31
C VAL A 80 -16.23 -16.75 9.85
N VAL A 81 -14.96 -16.48 9.54
CA VAL A 81 -14.48 -16.54 8.15
C VAL A 81 -14.10 -17.97 7.76
N GLU A 82 -14.36 -18.33 6.51
CA GLU A 82 -14.04 -19.64 5.95
C GLU A 82 -12.52 -19.82 5.82
N ASN A 83 -12.06 -21.07 5.99
CA ASN A 83 -10.63 -21.42 5.89
C ASN A 83 -9.98 -20.96 4.59
N LYS A 84 -10.69 -21.03 3.46
CA LYS A 84 -10.13 -20.68 2.14
C LYS A 84 -9.71 -19.20 2.11
N ASP A 85 -10.51 -18.31 2.69
CA ASP A 85 -10.28 -16.86 2.64
C ASP A 85 -9.22 -16.48 3.67
N VAL A 86 -9.25 -17.13 4.85
CA VAL A 86 -8.17 -17.00 5.85
C VAL A 86 -6.83 -17.48 5.27
N GLN A 87 -6.81 -18.62 4.59
CA GLN A 87 -5.57 -19.15 4.00
C GLN A 87 -5.05 -18.23 2.90
N LYS A 88 -5.91 -17.70 2.02
CA LYS A 88 -5.48 -16.71 1.02
C LYS A 88 -4.87 -15.45 1.66
N LEU A 89 -5.44 -14.96 2.75
CA LEU A 89 -4.89 -13.84 3.51
C LEU A 89 -3.50 -14.18 4.09
N VAL A 90 -3.36 -15.38 4.66
CA VAL A 90 -2.09 -15.89 5.18
C VAL A 90 -1.04 -16.03 4.07
N ASP A 91 -1.40 -16.59 2.93
CA ASP A 91 -0.51 -16.73 1.76
C ASP A 91 0.01 -15.35 1.33
N ASN A 92 -0.86 -14.33 1.30
CA ASN A 92 -0.45 -12.95 0.97
C ASN A 92 0.52 -12.36 2.01
N LEU A 93 0.37 -12.66 3.31
CA LEU A 93 1.34 -12.24 4.33
C LEU A 93 2.73 -12.86 4.07
N HIS A 94 2.77 -14.16 3.74
CA HIS A 94 4.01 -14.88 3.47
C HIS A 94 4.69 -14.46 2.17
N ILE A 95 3.92 -14.19 1.12
CA ILE A 95 4.44 -13.60 -0.12
C ILE A 95 5.13 -12.26 0.17
N ASN A 96 4.54 -11.40 1.02
CA ASN A 96 5.15 -10.14 1.40
C ASN A 96 6.38 -10.33 2.30
N LEU A 97 6.40 -11.34 3.18
CA LEU A 97 7.58 -11.68 3.98
C LEU A 97 8.79 -12.03 3.10
N GLU A 98 8.60 -12.82 2.05
CA GLU A 98 9.67 -13.15 1.09
C GLU A 98 10.23 -11.88 0.44
N GLN A 99 9.35 -10.96 0.06
CA GLN A 99 9.72 -9.68 -0.53
C GLN A 99 10.47 -8.78 0.46
N ILE A 100 10.02 -8.70 1.71
CA ILE A 100 10.73 -7.94 2.76
C ILE A 100 12.10 -8.55 3.02
N THR A 101 12.22 -9.88 3.03
CA THR A 101 13.50 -10.56 3.25
C THR A 101 14.53 -10.20 2.17
N LYS A 102 14.10 -10.02 0.91
CA LYS A 102 14.97 -9.56 -0.18
C LYS A 102 15.37 -8.08 -0.05
N LEU A 103 14.41 -7.22 0.30
CA LEU A 103 14.62 -5.77 0.36
C LEU A 103 15.35 -5.32 1.64
N ILE A 104 15.05 -5.97 2.76
CA ILE A 104 15.47 -5.60 4.11
C ILE A 104 15.80 -6.87 4.92
N PRO A 105 16.89 -7.60 4.58
CA PRO A 105 17.25 -8.84 5.28
C PRO A 105 17.34 -8.70 6.81
N SER A 106 17.75 -7.52 7.30
CA SER A 106 17.86 -7.24 8.74
C SER A 106 16.52 -7.23 9.49
N ALA A 107 15.40 -7.12 8.79
CA ALA A 107 14.06 -7.16 9.39
C ALA A 107 13.41 -8.56 9.33
N ALA A 108 14.02 -9.49 8.58
CA ALA A 108 13.40 -10.77 8.23
C ALA A 108 13.04 -11.62 9.47
N ASP A 109 13.96 -11.77 10.42
CA ASP A 109 13.73 -12.62 11.60
C ASP A 109 12.61 -12.11 12.50
N LYS A 110 12.57 -10.79 12.74
CA LYS A 110 11.51 -10.14 13.53
C LYS A 110 10.15 -10.37 12.85
N LEU A 111 10.05 -10.05 11.57
CA LEU A 111 8.79 -10.16 10.83
C LEU A 111 8.33 -11.60 10.64
N LYS A 112 9.26 -12.54 10.49
CA LYS A 112 8.93 -13.97 10.43
C LYS A 112 8.15 -14.41 11.67
N PHE A 113 8.56 -13.92 12.84
CA PHE A 113 7.86 -14.20 14.08
C PHE A 113 6.52 -13.46 14.18
N ASP A 114 6.48 -12.17 13.82
CA ASP A 114 5.25 -11.38 13.87
C ASP A 114 4.17 -11.93 12.92
N ILE A 115 4.55 -12.38 11.72
CA ILE A 115 3.65 -13.04 10.77
C ILE A 115 3.18 -14.40 11.30
N ALA A 116 4.08 -15.20 11.88
CA ALA A 116 3.69 -16.48 12.49
C ALA A 116 2.66 -16.30 13.62
N ARG A 117 2.78 -15.22 14.40
CA ARG A 117 1.78 -14.86 15.42
C ARG A 117 0.46 -14.41 14.81
N ALA A 118 0.50 -13.54 13.79
CA ALA A 118 -0.70 -13.10 13.11
C ALA A 118 -1.45 -14.28 12.44
N GLU A 119 -0.73 -15.17 11.76
CA GLU A 119 -1.29 -16.40 11.19
C GLU A 119 -1.94 -17.27 12.27
N ALA A 120 -1.25 -17.49 13.40
CA ALA A 120 -1.81 -18.26 14.49
C ALA A 120 -3.09 -17.63 15.05
N ALA A 121 -3.11 -16.32 15.25
CA ALA A 121 -4.28 -15.61 15.72
C ALA A 121 -5.45 -15.73 14.74
N LEU A 122 -5.20 -15.56 13.43
CA LEU A 122 -6.20 -15.73 12.36
C LEU A 122 -6.74 -17.16 12.29
N LYS A 123 -5.93 -18.14 12.68
CA LYS A 123 -6.29 -19.56 12.76
C LYS A 123 -6.73 -20.01 14.16
N GLY A 124 -7.07 -19.06 15.04
CA GLY A 124 -7.71 -19.34 16.32
C GLY A 124 -6.76 -19.74 17.46
N PHE A 125 -5.46 -19.54 17.34
CA PHE A 125 -4.48 -19.77 18.40
C PHE A 125 -3.87 -18.43 18.88
N VAL A 126 -4.15 -18.05 20.13
CA VAL A 126 -3.55 -16.86 20.76
C VAL A 126 -3.11 -17.17 22.18
N LEU A 127 -1.81 -17.37 22.36
CA LEU A 127 -1.15 -17.50 23.66
C LEU A 127 -0.33 -16.23 23.94
N PRO A 128 -0.49 -15.55 25.08
CA PRO A 128 0.40 -14.48 25.51
C PRO A 128 1.85 -14.97 25.69
N LEU A 129 2.77 -14.50 24.85
CA LEU A 129 4.17 -14.99 24.80
C LEU A 129 5.20 -14.04 25.46
N ASN A 130 4.72 -12.97 26.09
CA ASN A 130 5.52 -11.95 26.77
C ASN A 130 4.96 -11.72 28.18
N ASN A 131 5.81 -11.32 29.12
CA ASN A 131 5.40 -11.07 30.50
C ASN A 131 4.48 -9.84 30.61
N GLY A 132 3.57 -9.88 31.57
CA GLY A 132 2.61 -8.82 31.87
C GLY A 132 1.29 -8.89 31.08
N GLY A 133 0.31 -8.12 31.56
CA GLY A 133 -0.97 -7.91 30.88
C GLY A 133 -1.72 -9.23 30.67
N PRO A 134 -2.03 -9.62 29.42
CA PRO A 134 -2.76 -10.87 29.14
C PRO A 134 -2.08 -12.14 29.66
N PHE A 135 -0.76 -12.14 29.88
CA PHE A 135 -0.06 -13.30 30.43
C PHE A 135 -0.44 -13.57 31.89
N ASP A 136 -0.66 -12.51 32.68
CA ASP A 136 -0.99 -12.65 34.11
C ASP A 136 -2.40 -13.22 34.32
N GLU A 137 -3.22 -13.28 33.27
CA GLU A 137 -4.55 -13.90 33.28
C GLU A 137 -4.51 -15.42 33.02
N LEU A 138 -3.36 -15.97 32.60
CA LEU A 138 -3.21 -17.39 32.30
C LEU A 138 -3.13 -18.25 33.56
N SER A 139 -3.64 -19.48 33.47
CA SER A 139 -3.35 -20.49 34.47
C SER A 139 -1.91 -20.97 34.31
N LEU A 140 -1.16 -21.06 35.41
CA LEU A 140 0.21 -21.58 35.37
C LEU A 140 0.27 -23.12 35.25
N MET A 141 -0.88 -23.80 35.29
CA MET A 141 -0.98 -25.26 35.07
C MET A 141 -0.07 -26.10 35.99
N GLY A 142 0.14 -25.64 37.22
CA GLY A 142 1.00 -26.31 38.20
C GLY A 142 2.49 -25.95 38.10
N ILE A 143 2.90 -25.18 37.08
CA ILE A 143 4.25 -24.66 36.95
C ILE A 143 4.40 -23.50 37.93
N LYS A 144 5.22 -23.69 38.97
CA LYS A 144 5.34 -22.72 40.07
C LYS A 144 6.15 -21.49 39.70
N ASP A 145 7.15 -21.68 38.84
CA ASP A 145 8.08 -20.62 38.44
C ASP A 145 7.67 -20.02 37.09
N LYS A 146 7.50 -18.69 37.05
CA LYS A 146 7.25 -17.97 35.80
C LYS A 146 8.45 -18.07 34.86
N GLU A 147 9.69 -18.06 35.35
CA GLU A 147 10.89 -18.17 34.51
C GLU A 147 10.93 -19.51 33.77
N GLU A 148 10.52 -20.60 34.43
CA GLU A 148 10.35 -21.92 33.83
C GLU A 148 9.35 -21.91 32.66
N ILE A 149 8.22 -21.20 32.80
CA ILE A 149 7.23 -21.04 31.71
C ILE A 149 7.86 -20.35 30.49
N PHE A 150 8.66 -19.30 30.72
CA PHE A 150 9.34 -18.57 29.65
C PHE A 150 10.45 -19.41 28.99
N ALA A 151 11.24 -20.13 29.78
CA ALA A 151 12.35 -20.96 29.32
C ALA A 151 11.89 -22.27 28.65
N GLY A 152 10.72 -22.80 29.02
CA GLY A 152 10.13 -24.02 28.49
C GLY A 152 9.03 -23.75 27.46
N PRO A 153 7.75 -23.80 27.85
CA PRO A 153 6.62 -23.83 26.94
C PRO A 153 6.50 -22.58 26.07
N ILE A 154 6.80 -21.37 26.56
CA ILE A 154 6.79 -20.17 25.70
C ILE A 154 7.90 -20.23 24.66
N ARG A 155 9.13 -20.56 25.04
CA ARG A 155 10.26 -20.71 24.10
C ARG A 155 9.93 -21.75 23.03
N ALA A 156 9.37 -22.89 23.41
CA ALA A 156 8.97 -23.95 22.49
C ALA A 156 7.84 -23.50 21.57
N THR A 157 6.83 -22.80 22.10
CA THR A 157 5.71 -22.25 21.31
C THR A 157 6.21 -21.23 20.29
N LYS A 158 7.12 -20.31 20.66
CA LYS A 158 7.73 -19.35 19.72
C LYS A 158 8.41 -20.06 18.54
N LYS A 159 9.19 -21.11 18.83
CA LYS A 159 9.85 -21.92 17.79
C LYS A 159 8.85 -22.72 16.95
N ALA A 160 7.82 -23.30 17.58
CA ALA A 160 6.77 -24.06 16.90
C ALA A 160 6.00 -23.18 15.92
N LEU A 161 5.57 -21.99 16.35
CA LEU A 161 4.91 -21.00 15.49
C LEU A 161 5.73 -20.72 14.23
N ILE A 162 7.01 -20.40 14.37
CA ILE A 162 7.90 -20.14 13.23
C ILE A 162 8.03 -21.37 12.33
N ALA A 163 8.11 -22.57 12.90
CA ALA A 163 8.33 -23.80 12.16
C ALA A 163 7.11 -24.27 11.35
N ILE A 164 5.89 -24.00 11.83
CA ILE A 164 4.67 -24.38 11.11
C ILE A 164 4.10 -23.27 10.21
N SER A 165 4.49 -22.02 10.45
CA SER A 165 4.01 -20.84 9.74
C SER A 165 4.21 -21.00 8.22
N GLY A 166 3.18 -20.65 7.44
CA GLY A 166 3.19 -20.74 5.98
C GLY A 166 2.87 -22.14 5.43
N ASN A 167 2.78 -23.18 6.28
CA ASN A 167 2.23 -24.46 5.86
C ASN A 167 0.70 -24.33 5.81
N SER A 168 0.06 -24.76 4.71
CA SER A 168 -1.39 -24.67 4.48
C SER A 168 -2.21 -25.58 5.40
N ILE A 169 -2.13 -25.34 6.71
CA ILE A 169 -2.80 -26.07 7.79
C ILE A 169 -4.17 -25.40 8.03
N PRO A 170 -5.28 -26.15 7.96
CA PRO A 170 -6.63 -25.64 8.27
C PRO A 170 -6.76 -25.12 9.70
N LYS A 171 -7.64 -24.12 9.93
CA LYS A 171 -7.81 -23.51 11.26
C LYS A 171 -8.16 -24.51 12.35
N GLU A 172 -8.99 -25.51 12.03
CA GLU A 172 -9.45 -26.53 12.98
C GLU A 172 -8.30 -27.43 13.46
N GLN A 173 -7.21 -27.52 12.69
CA GLN A 173 -6.04 -28.36 13.00
C GLN A 173 -4.85 -27.54 13.52
N TYR A 174 -4.90 -26.21 13.40
CA TYR A 174 -3.74 -25.35 13.62
C TYR A 174 -3.23 -25.36 15.06
N ALA A 175 -4.14 -25.31 16.04
CA ALA A 175 -3.77 -25.37 17.46
C ALA A 175 -3.06 -26.69 17.83
N ASN A 176 -3.55 -27.82 17.29
CA ASN A 176 -2.92 -29.12 17.47
C ASN A 176 -1.54 -29.17 16.80
N ALA A 177 -1.39 -28.62 15.59
CA ALA A 177 -0.10 -28.55 14.92
C ALA A 177 0.95 -27.74 15.73
N ILE A 178 0.55 -26.61 16.33
CA ILE A 178 1.43 -25.84 17.23
C ILE A 178 1.81 -26.68 18.43
N LYS A 179 0.82 -27.28 19.10
CA LYS A 179 1.02 -28.11 20.28
C LYS A 179 1.99 -29.24 19.99
N ASP A 180 1.74 -30.03 18.95
CA ASP A 180 2.55 -31.19 18.59
C ASP A 180 4.00 -30.78 18.27
N LYS A 181 4.18 -29.69 17.51
CA LYS A 181 5.52 -29.18 17.20
C LYS A 181 6.24 -28.62 18.43
N ALA A 182 5.53 -27.92 19.32
CA ALA A 182 6.10 -27.43 20.57
C ALA A 182 6.51 -28.58 21.49
N MET A 183 5.69 -29.64 21.58
CA MET A 183 6.01 -30.84 22.35
C MET A 183 7.17 -31.63 21.76
N GLU A 184 7.30 -31.73 20.43
CA GLU A 184 8.48 -32.30 19.76
C GLU A 184 9.76 -31.56 20.19
N ILE A 185 9.74 -30.22 20.21
CA ILE A 185 10.88 -29.39 20.63
C ILE A 185 11.19 -29.58 22.11
N LEU A 186 10.18 -29.66 22.97
CA LEU A 186 10.38 -29.84 24.41
C LEU A 186 10.95 -31.22 24.75
N LYS A 187 10.57 -32.26 24.01
CA LYS A 187 11.09 -33.63 24.17
C LYS A 187 12.57 -33.78 23.80
N GLN A 188 13.14 -32.83 23.07
CA GLN A 188 14.58 -32.81 22.75
C GLN A 188 15.46 -32.42 23.94
N ASP A 189 14.89 -31.77 24.97
CA ASP A 189 15.63 -31.41 26.19
C ASP A 189 15.51 -32.57 27.21
N PRO A 190 16.61 -33.29 27.50
CA PRO A 190 16.58 -34.46 28.38
C PRO A 190 16.23 -34.11 29.84
N ASN A 191 16.24 -32.84 30.23
CA ASN A 191 15.86 -32.40 31.57
C ASN A 191 14.35 -32.32 31.77
N ASN A 192 13.55 -32.45 30.70
CA ASN A 192 12.09 -32.43 30.80
C ASN A 192 11.56 -33.81 31.18
N THR A 193 11.09 -33.94 32.42
CA THR A 193 10.40 -35.14 32.91
C THR A 193 9.02 -35.30 32.27
N PRO A 194 8.43 -36.52 32.26
CA PRO A 194 7.07 -36.74 31.76
C PRO A 194 6.02 -35.81 32.41
N ASP A 195 6.05 -35.64 33.74
CA ASP A 195 5.12 -34.77 34.47
C ASP A 195 5.24 -33.29 34.03
N LYS A 196 6.48 -32.84 33.81
CA LYS A 196 6.77 -31.48 33.35
C LYS A 196 6.28 -31.27 31.91
N LEU A 197 6.45 -32.27 31.04
CA LEU A 197 5.90 -32.25 29.68
C LEU A 197 4.37 -32.18 29.68
N GLU A 198 3.69 -32.90 30.58
CA GLU A 198 2.22 -32.82 30.70
C GLU A 198 1.75 -31.41 31.14
N GLN A 199 2.43 -30.80 32.11
CA GLN A 199 2.15 -29.42 32.54
C GLN A 199 2.39 -28.42 31.41
N TYR A 200 3.48 -28.59 30.65
CA TYR A 200 3.80 -27.76 29.49
C TYR A 200 2.76 -27.89 28.38
N GLU A 201 2.32 -29.11 28.06
CA GLU A 201 1.27 -29.34 27.08
C GLU A 201 -0.03 -28.62 27.47
N LYS A 202 -0.48 -28.78 28.72
CA LYS A 202 -1.66 -28.07 29.26
C LYS A 202 -1.48 -26.56 29.20
N PHE A 203 -0.28 -26.05 29.47
CA PHE A 203 -0.01 -24.62 29.37
C PHE A 203 -0.17 -24.10 27.94
N ILE A 204 0.41 -24.81 26.96
CA ILE A 204 0.41 -24.43 25.54
C ILE A 204 -1.01 -24.44 24.96
N ILE A 205 -1.82 -25.45 25.30
CA ILE A 205 -3.20 -25.59 24.79
C ILE A 205 -4.09 -24.40 25.20
N GLN A 206 -3.76 -23.63 26.24
CA GLN A 206 -4.48 -22.38 26.56
C GLN A 206 -4.51 -21.36 25.41
N GLY A 207 -3.61 -21.50 24.44
CA GLY A 207 -3.62 -20.72 23.22
C GLY A 207 -4.82 -21.03 22.31
N ASP A 208 -5.37 -22.25 22.32
CA ASP A 208 -6.50 -22.66 21.46
C ASP A 208 -7.79 -21.91 21.87
N LYS A 209 -8.23 -20.99 21.02
CA LYS A 209 -9.45 -20.20 21.25
C LYS A 209 -10.72 -20.96 20.90
N ASN A 210 -10.64 -22.15 20.29
CA ASN A 210 -11.80 -23.04 20.16
C ASN A 210 -12.12 -23.74 21.48
N GLN A 211 -11.22 -23.67 22.47
CA GLN A 211 -11.40 -24.27 23.78
C GLN A 211 -11.33 -23.19 24.87
N LYS A 212 -11.86 -23.51 26.04
CA LYS A 212 -11.64 -22.72 27.25
C LYS A 212 -11.33 -23.67 28.40
N PHE A 213 -10.40 -23.26 29.24
CA PHE A 213 -10.08 -23.99 30.45
C PHE A 213 -11.17 -23.74 31.51
N ASN A 214 -11.83 -24.80 31.95
CA ASN A 214 -12.77 -24.75 33.06
C ASN A 214 -12.03 -25.08 34.36
N LYS A 215 -11.94 -24.09 35.26
CA LYS A 215 -11.25 -24.22 36.55
C LYS A 215 -11.94 -25.22 37.47
N ASP A 216 -13.27 -25.31 37.42
CA ASP A 216 -14.05 -26.17 38.32
C ASP A 216 -13.88 -27.65 37.96
N SER A 217 -13.82 -27.97 36.66
CA SER A 217 -13.60 -29.33 36.18
C SER A 217 -12.13 -29.64 35.89
N ASN A 218 -11.22 -28.67 36.02
CA ASN A 218 -9.80 -28.77 35.68
C ASN A 218 -9.55 -29.35 34.25
N GLN A 219 -10.41 -29.01 33.30
CA GLN A 219 -10.41 -29.56 31.93
C GLN A 219 -10.68 -28.48 30.88
N PHE A 220 -10.21 -28.71 29.67
CA PHE A 220 -10.57 -27.90 28.52
C PHE A 220 -11.91 -28.34 27.96
N ILE A 221 -12.80 -27.38 27.69
CA ILE A 221 -14.11 -27.61 27.06
C ILE A 221 -14.23 -26.78 25.78
N PRO A 222 -14.93 -27.28 24.75
CA PRO A 222 -15.19 -26.51 23.52
C PRO A 222 -15.90 -25.19 23.81
N ARG A 223 -15.52 -24.13 23.10
CA ARG A 223 -16.29 -22.88 23.06
C ARG A 223 -17.45 -23.06 22.09
N VAL A 224 -18.67 -22.93 22.59
CA VAL A 224 -19.88 -22.94 21.75
C VAL A 224 -20.21 -21.50 21.39
N ASN A 225 -20.27 -21.20 20.09
CA ASN A 225 -20.74 -19.91 19.64
C ASN A 225 -22.26 -19.80 19.83
N LYS A 226 -22.74 -18.69 20.40
CA LYS A 226 -24.17 -18.47 20.71
C LYS A 226 -24.91 -17.66 19.65
N LEU A 227 -24.28 -17.38 18.51
CA LEU A 227 -24.90 -16.61 17.43
C LEU A 227 -26.07 -17.38 16.81
N SER A 228 -27.17 -16.67 16.57
CA SER A 228 -28.20 -17.14 15.65
C SER A 228 -27.65 -17.26 14.22
N GLN A 229 -28.35 -17.98 13.35
CA GLN A 229 -27.93 -18.14 11.95
C GLN A 229 -27.85 -16.81 11.21
N ILE A 230 -28.75 -15.86 11.51
CA ILE A 230 -28.77 -14.52 10.90
C ILE A 230 -27.58 -13.70 11.37
N GLU A 231 -27.33 -13.67 12.68
CA GLU A 231 -26.18 -12.95 13.26
C GLU A 231 -24.84 -13.49 12.74
N PHE A 232 -24.71 -14.83 12.64
CA PHE A 232 -23.51 -15.45 12.07
C PHE A 232 -23.28 -15.02 10.63
N LYS A 233 -24.31 -15.07 9.78
CA LYS A 233 -24.21 -14.69 8.35
C LYS A 233 -23.82 -13.22 8.17
N GLU A 234 -24.41 -12.31 8.94
CA GLU A 234 -24.11 -10.87 8.84
C GLU A 234 -22.69 -10.55 9.34
N LEU A 235 -22.26 -11.16 10.46
CA LEU A 235 -20.90 -11.01 10.96
C LEU A 235 -19.87 -11.64 10.01
N GLN A 236 -20.16 -12.83 9.48
CA GLN A 236 -19.33 -13.51 8.48
C GLN A 236 -19.15 -12.63 7.25
N LYS A 237 -20.22 -12.08 6.69
CA LYS A 237 -20.15 -11.18 5.53
C LYS A 237 -19.25 -9.98 5.80
N ALA A 238 -19.45 -9.29 6.92
CA ALA A 238 -18.63 -8.13 7.29
C ALA A 238 -17.15 -8.49 7.47
N ALA A 239 -16.87 -9.63 8.10
CA ALA A 239 -15.50 -10.11 8.31
C ALA A 239 -14.81 -10.54 7.00
N THR A 240 -15.51 -11.27 6.13
CA THR A 240 -15.01 -11.69 4.81
C THR A 240 -14.74 -10.49 3.92
N ASP A 241 -15.62 -9.48 3.90
CA ASP A 241 -15.38 -8.24 3.17
C ASP A 241 -14.12 -7.51 3.66
N THR A 242 -13.92 -7.44 4.99
CA THR A 242 -12.69 -6.89 5.57
C THR A 242 -11.46 -7.71 5.20
N VAL A 243 -11.54 -9.05 5.24
CA VAL A 243 -10.44 -9.94 4.80
C VAL A 243 -10.06 -9.65 3.35
N HIS A 244 -11.04 -9.58 2.44
CA HIS A 244 -10.78 -9.26 1.03
C HIS A 244 -10.08 -7.91 0.85
N LYS A 245 -10.53 -6.87 1.56
CA LYS A 245 -9.89 -5.55 1.51
C LYS A 245 -8.43 -5.59 2.00
N ILE A 246 -8.16 -6.30 3.09
CA ILE A 246 -6.80 -6.43 3.62
C ILE A 246 -5.92 -7.26 2.65
N SER A 247 -6.46 -8.34 2.08
CA SER A 247 -5.77 -9.09 1.02
C SER A 247 -5.40 -8.19 -0.16
N SER A 248 -6.30 -7.33 -0.63
CA SER A 248 -5.98 -6.37 -1.70
C SER A 248 -4.93 -5.34 -1.29
N ARG A 249 -4.87 -4.92 -0.02
CA ARG A 249 -3.78 -4.06 0.50
C ARG A 249 -2.44 -4.77 0.46
N LEU A 250 -2.38 -6.04 0.88
CA LEU A 250 -1.17 -6.86 0.83
C LEU A 250 -0.72 -7.10 -0.61
N GLU A 251 -1.64 -7.40 -1.53
CA GLU A 251 -1.35 -7.56 -2.96
C GLU A 251 -0.79 -6.26 -3.58
N LYS A 252 -1.36 -5.11 -3.23
CA LYS A 252 -0.82 -3.80 -3.63
C LYS A 252 0.59 -3.58 -3.07
N ASN A 253 0.82 -3.92 -1.82
CA ASN A 253 2.15 -3.78 -1.20
C ASN A 253 3.17 -4.72 -1.85
N ASN A 254 2.80 -5.95 -2.24
CA ASN A 254 3.63 -6.83 -3.05
C ASN A 254 4.01 -6.21 -4.41
N SER A 255 3.06 -5.53 -5.07
CA SER A 255 3.36 -4.81 -6.32
C SER A 255 4.37 -3.68 -6.08
N ILE A 256 4.23 -2.94 -4.98
CA ILE A 256 5.17 -1.88 -4.58
C ILE A 256 6.53 -2.49 -4.27
N SER A 257 6.61 -3.62 -3.57
CA SER A 257 7.87 -4.26 -3.21
C SER A 257 8.66 -4.71 -4.43
N LYS A 258 7.99 -5.30 -5.44
CA LYS A 258 8.62 -5.68 -6.72
C LYS A 258 9.20 -4.48 -7.46
N GLN A 259 8.49 -3.34 -7.45
CA GLN A 259 9.01 -2.10 -8.00
C GLN A 259 10.23 -1.61 -7.21
N LEU A 260 10.18 -1.63 -5.88
CA LEU A 260 11.32 -1.26 -5.03
C LEU A 260 12.53 -2.18 -5.26
N GLU A 261 12.32 -3.49 -5.44
CA GLU A 261 13.38 -4.45 -5.75
C GLU A 261 14.08 -4.06 -7.05
N GLN A 262 13.32 -3.74 -8.10
CA GLN A 262 13.86 -3.26 -9.37
C GLN A 262 14.63 -1.94 -9.21
N ILE A 263 14.13 -0.99 -8.42
CA ILE A 263 14.82 0.28 -8.13
C ILE A 263 16.16 0.03 -7.43
N VAL A 264 16.17 -0.86 -6.43
CA VAL A 264 17.38 -1.25 -5.69
C VAL A 264 18.38 -1.91 -6.63
N LEU A 265 17.93 -2.81 -7.52
CA LEU A 265 18.79 -3.42 -8.54
C LEU A 265 19.42 -2.37 -9.46
N ILE A 266 18.63 -1.45 -10.02
CA ILE A 266 19.13 -0.35 -10.87
C ILE A 266 20.19 0.49 -10.12
N ALA A 267 19.89 0.85 -8.87
CA ALA A 267 20.81 1.63 -8.04
C ALA A 267 22.11 0.86 -7.75
N ASN A 268 22.04 -0.44 -7.45
CA ASN A 268 23.21 -1.26 -7.16
C ASN A 268 24.06 -1.49 -8.41
N SER A 269 23.44 -1.79 -9.56
CA SER A 269 24.13 -1.95 -10.85
C SER A 269 24.87 -0.68 -11.30
N SER A 270 24.43 0.49 -10.85
CA SER A 270 25.10 1.76 -11.14
C SER A 270 26.36 2.03 -10.30
N GLY A 271 26.63 1.23 -9.26
CA GLY A 271 27.78 1.41 -8.36
C GLY A 271 27.64 2.55 -7.33
N ILE A 272 26.48 3.20 -7.25
CA ILE A 272 26.22 4.31 -6.31
C ILE A 272 26.09 3.76 -4.89
N LYS A 273 27.04 4.09 -4.01
CA LYS A 273 26.95 3.77 -2.57
C LYS A 273 25.90 4.65 -1.88
N LYS A 274 25.10 4.06 -0.96
CA LYS A 274 24.09 4.76 -0.13
C LYS A 274 23.12 5.63 -0.94
N SER A 275 22.51 5.07 -1.98
CA SER A 275 21.70 5.75 -3.00
C SER A 275 20.31 6.23 -2.57
N LYS A 276 20.07 6.56 -1.28
CA LYS A 276 18.72 6.87 -0.75
C LYS A 276 17.98 7.94 -1.57
N VAL A 277 18.67 8.99 -2.00
CA VAL A 277 18.07 10.07 -2.81
C VAL A 277 17.69 9.58 -4.22
N ILE A 278 18.51 8.73 -4.82
CA ILE A 278 18.23 8.14 -6.14
C ILE A 278 17.07 7.15 -6.06
N ILE A 279 17.05 6.28 -5.05
CA ILE A 279 15.91 5.38 -4.79
C ILE A 279 14.63 6.18 -4.63
N LYS A 280 14.64 7.23 -3.80
CA LYS A 280 13.48 8.11 -3.58
C LYS A 280 12.98 8.77 -4.87
N LYS A 281 13.88 9.16 -5.78
CA LYS A 281 13.50 9.75 -7.07
C LYS A 281 13.02 8.71 -8.08
N LEU A 282 13.71 7.57 -8.19
CA LEU A 282 13.30 6.47 -9.07
C LEU A 282 11.93 5.93 -8.69
N ASN A 283 11.57 5.93 -7.40
CA ASN A 283 10.24 5.55 -6.92
C ASN A 283 9.09 6.46 -7.41
N LYS A 284 9.40 7.61 -8.02
CA LYS A 284 8.41 8.49 -8.65
C LYS A 284 8.14 8.12 -10.11
N LEU A 285 8.95 7.24 -10.70
CA LEU A 285 8.70 6.73 -12.04
C LEU A 285 7.53 5.77 -12.02
N ASP A 286 6.75 5.81 -13.11
CA ASP A 286 5.80 4.75 -13.41
C ASP A 286 6.49 3.38 -13.46
N SER A 287 5.87 2.34 -12.91
CA SER A 287 6.46 1.00 -12.82
C SER A 287 6.73 0.37 -14.20
N THR A 288 5.85 0.62 -15.18
CA THR A 288 6.01 0.12 -16.55
C THR A 288 7.19 0.83 -17.22
N TYR A 289 7.24 2.16 -17.10
CA TYR A 289 8.35 2.95 -17.64
C TYR A 289 9.71 2.53 -17.03
N LEU A 290 9.74 2.34 -15.72
CA LEU A 290 10.93 1.87 -15.01
C LEU A 290 11.40 0.52 -15.55
N SER A 291 10.46 -0.42 -15.78
CA SER A 291 10.78 -1.74 -16.29
C SER A 291 11.36 -1.70 -17.71
N GLU A 292 10.70 -0.99 -18.62
CA GLU A 292 11.11 -0.86 -20.02
C GLU A 292 12.44 -0.11 -20.19
N ASN A 293 12.76 0.83 -19.30
CA ASN A 293 13.95 1.68 -19.39
C ASN A 293 15.04 1.31 -18.37
N SER A 294 14.87 0.21 -17.63
CA SER A 294 15.73 -0.17 -16.50
C SER A 294 17.22 -0.18 -16.86
N THR A 295 17.61 -0.92 -17.92
CA THR A 295 19.01 -0.99 -18.39
C THR A 295 19.55 0.37 -18.80
N LYS A 296 18.76 1.14 -19.55
CA LYS A 296 19.15 2.48 -20.03
C LYS A 296 19.40 3.44 -18.86
N ILE A 297 18.53 3.43 -17.86
CA ILE A 297 18.67 4.24 -16.65
C ILE A 297 19.91 3.80 -15.88
N ALA A 298 20.12 2.48 -15.68
CA ALA A 298 21.26 1.94 -14.96
C ALA A 298 22.60 2.31 -15.63
N THR A 299 22.70 2.16 -16.96
CA THR A 299 23.90 2.55 -17.73
C THR A 299 24.18 4.05 -17.61
N ALA A 300 23.17 4.90 -17.77
CA ALA A 300 23.35 6.34 -17.67
C ALA A 300 23.76 6.80 -16.25
N LEU A 301 23.20 6.17 -15.20
CA LEU A 301 23.61 6.41 -13.82
C LEU A 301 25.06 5.98 -13.59
N LYS A 302 25.45 4.79 -14.09
CA LYS A 302 26.81 4.27 -14.00
C LYS A 302 27.81 5.22 -14.67
N ASP A 303 27.53 5.67 -15.89
CA ASP A 303 28.40 6.59 -16.63
C ASP A 303 28.65 7.89 -15.86
N ILE A 304 27.62 8.45 -15.22
CA ILE A 304 27.75 9.64 -14.36
C ILE A 304 28.55 9.31 -13.10
N ASN A 305 28.31 8.16 -12.48
CA ASN A 305 29.03 7.73 -11.28
C ASN A 305 30.54 7.56 -11.55
N ASP A 306 30.89 6.87 -12.63
CA ASP A 306 32.28 6.59 -13.01
C ASP A 306 33.02 7.87 -13.40
N LYS A 307 32.39 8.79 -14.16
CA LYS A 307 33.00 10.07 -14.59
C LYS A 307 32.96 11.16 -13.51
N GLY A 308 31.95 11.13 -12.64
CA GLY A 308 31.68 12.14 -11.61
C GLY A 308 32.49 11.96 -10.33
N ALA A 309 33.20 10.84 -10.17
CA ALA A 309 34.02 10.55 -8.98
C ALA A 309 35.42 11.21 -8.97
N SER A 310 35.66 12.23 -9.82
CA SER A 310 36.97 12.86 -9.95
C SER A 310 37.44 13.51 -8.64
N LEU A 311 38.77 13.62 -8.46
CA LEU A 311 39.37 14.30 -7.30
C LEU A 311 38.85 15.74 -7.18
N TRP A 312 38.61 16.41 -8.31
CA TRP A 312 38.05 17.76 -8.36
C TRP A 312 36.61 17.86 -7.83
N GLU A 313 35.73 16.89 -8.16
CA GLU A 313 34.37 16.86 -7.61
C GLU A 313 34.38 16.65 -6.09
N LYS A 314 35.24 15.76 -5.60
CA LYS A 314 35.46 15.56 -4.16
C LYS A 314 35.97 16.83 -3.49
N PHE A 315 36.93 17.52 -4.12
CA PHE A 315 37.42 18.81 -3.64
C PHE A 315 36.29 19.84 -3.55
N LYS A 316 35.50 20.05 -4.62
CA LYS A 316 34.36 20.98 -4.59
C LYS A 316 33.34 20.63 -3.51
N GLN A 317 33.06 19.34 -3.28
CA GLN A 317 32.17 18.91 -2.20
C GLN A 317 32.67 19.33 -0.81
N ILE A 318 33.97 19.19 -0.54
CA ILE A 318 34.57 19.60 0.74
C ILE A 318 34.40 21.12 0.96
N PHE A 319 34.64 21.94 -0.07
CA PHE A 319 34.60 23.40 0.06
C PHE A 319 33.18 24.00 0.05
N THR A 320 32.23 23.37 -0.64
CA THR A 320 30.86 23.91 -0.78
C THR A 320 29.84 23.22 0.12
N GLY A 321 30.18 22.05 0.67
CA GLY A 321 29.24 21.14 1.34
C GLY A 321 28.25 20.47 0.39
N ARG A 322 28.26 20.78 -0.91
CA ARG A 322 27.30 20.24 -1.89
C ARG A 322 27.79 18.94 -2.48
N ASN A 323 26.93 17.92 -2.50
CA ASN A 323 27.21 16.66 -3.17
C ASN A 323 26.89 16.76 -4.67
N TYR A 324 27.81 17.34 -5.45
CA TYR A 324 27.62 17.54 -6.90
C TYR A 324 27.39 16.25 -7.68
N LEU A 325 27.98 15.13 -7.25
CA LEU A 325 27.73 13.83 -7.86
C LEU A 325 26.26 13.42 -7.69
N GLU A 326 25.74 13.54 -6.47
CA GLU A 326 24.34 13.25 -6.17
C GLU A 326 23.37 14.19 -6.89
N GLU A 327 23.71 15.47 -7.04
CA GLU A 327 22.92 16.43 -7.82
C GLU A 327 22.82 16.01 -9.30
N ARG A 328 23.93 15.62 -9.94
CA ARG A 328 23.93 15.16 -11.35
C ARG A 328 23.12 13.89 -11.55
N LEU A 329 23.32 12.91 -10.66
CA LEU A 329 22.54 11.66 -10.67
C LEU A 329 21.05 11.96 -10.47
N SER A 330 20.73 12.88 -9.56
CA SER A 330 19.37 13.34 -9.29
C SER A 330 18.72 14.03 -10.49
N GLN A 331 19.46 14.85 -11.25
CA GLN A 331 18.98 15.52 -12.46
C GLN A 331 18.70 14.52 -13.59
N LEU A 332 19.53 13.48 -13.75
CA LEU A 332 19.27 12.41 -14.71
C LEU A 332 17.95 11.71 -14.42
N VAL A 333 17.69 11.37 -13.15
CA VAL A 333 16.42 10.73 -12.77
C VAL A 333 15.24 11.67 -12.99
N ASP A 334 15.35 12.97 -12.69
CA ASP A 334 14.28 13.94 -12.94
C ASP A 334 13.88 14.01 -14.42
N LYS A 335 14.84 13.91 -15.34
CA LYS A 335 14.57 13.82 -16.77
C LYS A 335 13.75 12.58 -17.15
N HIS A 336 13.96 11.45 -16.47
CA HIS A 336 13.15 10.26 -16.69
C HIS A 336 11.76 10.39 -16.06
N ILE A 337 11.63 11.08 -14.93
CA ILE A 337 10.33 11.35 -14.29
C ILE A 337 9.42 12.10 -15.25
N THR A 338 9.93 13.15 -15.90
CA THR A 338 9.13 13.94 -16.86
C THR A 338 8.73 13.17 -18.10
N LEU A 339 9.45 12.10 -18.46
CA LEU A 339 9.14 11.25 -19.61
C LEU A 339 8.20 10.09 -19.28
N SER A 340 8.01 9.76 -18.01
CA SER A 340 7.15 8.64 -17.62
C SER A 340 5.67 8.91 -17.92
N ASP A 341 4.98 7.92 -18.48
CA ASP A 341 3.60 8.06 -18.93
C ASP A 341 2.66 8.45 -17.80
N GLY A 342 2.80 7.82 -16.62
CA GLY A 342 2.01 8.16 -15.44
C GLY A 342 2.16 9.62 -15.01
N TYR A 343 3.39 10.17 -15.04
CA TYR A 343 3.62 11.58 -14.74
C TYR A 343 2.97 12.50 -15.78
N VAL A 344 3.05 12.14 -17.06
CA VAL A 344 2.45 12.95 -18.12
C VAL A 344 0.94 12.89 -18.08
N VAL A 345 0.32 11.71 -17.98
CA VAL A 345 -1.14 11.55 -17.84
C VAL A 345 -1.64 12.31 -16.62
N LYS A 346 -0.95 12.22 -15.47
CA LYS A 346 -1.29 13.02 -14.29
C LYS A 346 -1.17 14.52 -14.57
N THR A 347 -0.10 14.97 -15.22
CA THR A 347 0.08 16.39 -15.57
C THR A 347 -1.00 16.86 -16.54
N ILE A 348 -1.44 16.03 -17.49
CA ILE A 348 -2.61 16.28 -18.34
C ILE A 348 -3.86 16.40 -17.46
N ASN A 349 -4.19 15.41 -16.64
CA ASN A 349 -5.41 15.43 -15.83
C ASN A 349 -5.45 16.62 -14.85
N ASP A 350 -4.36 16.84 -14.12
CA ASP A 350 -4.25 17.88 -13.10
C ASP A 350 -4.14 19.29 -13.69
N ARG A 351 -3.55 19.49 -14.89
CA ARG A 351 -3.39 20.84 -15.48
C ARG A 351 -4.39 21.15 -16.58
N ILE A 352 -4.79 20.15 -17.37
CA ILE A 352 -5.62 20.29 -18.57
C ILE A 352 -7.09 20.03 -18.23
N PHE A 353 -7.40 18.94 -17.51
CA PHE A 353 -8.80 18.56 -17.26
C PHE A 353 -9.39 19.13 -15.97
N SER A 354 -8.61 19.34 -14.91
CA SER A 354 -9.09 20.00 -13.68
C SER A 354 -9.57 21.44 -13.92
N ASN A 355 -9.04 22.11 -14.95
CA ASN A 355 -9.39 23.46 -15.36
C ASN A 355 -10.00 23.47 -16.76
N ALA A 356 -11.20 22.92 -16.88
CA ALA A 356 -12.11 23.08 -18.01
C ALA A 356 -11.59 22.60 -19.38
N LEU A 357 -12.36 21.67 -19.96
CA LEU A 357 -12.37 21.13 -21.32
C LEU A 357 -12.50 22.19 -22.46
N THR A 358 -12.13 23.45 -22.20
CA THR A 358 -12.11 24.59 -23.12
C THR A 358 -10.90 25.52 -22.89
N ASN A 359 -9.82 25.08 -22.22
CA ASN A 359 -8.64 25.93 -22.01
C ASN A 359 -7.96 26.31 -23.35
N PRO A 360 -7.99 27.59 -23.78
CA PRO A 360 -7.43 28.00 -25.07
C PRO A 360 -5.92 27.79 -25.17
N GLU A 361 -5.20 27.78 -24.05
CA GLU A 361 -3.74 27.61 -24.03
C GLU A 361 -3.32 26.20 -24.46
N ILE A 362 -4.11 25.19 -24.08
CA ILE A 362 -3.89 23.80 -24.50
C ILE A 362 -4.19 23.63 -25.97
N ALA A 363 -5.25 24.27 -26.46
CA ALA A 363 -5.58 24.29 -27.88
C ALA A 363 -4.44 24.89 -28.72
N VAL A 364 -3.77 25.95 -28.22
CA VAL A 364 -2.58 26.55 -28.84
C VAL A 364 -1.37 25.61 -28.79
N GLY A 365 -1.09 25.00 -27.64
CA GLY A 365 -0.01 24.02 -27.50
C GLY A 365 -0.19 22.82 -28.43
N LEU A 366 -1.42 22.30 -28.52
CA LEU A 366 -1.78 21.17 -29.36
C LEU A 366 -1.73 21.53 -30.84
N THR A 367 -2.20 22.72 -31.20
CA THR A 367 -2.01 23.30 -32.54
C THR A 367 -0.53 23.33 -32.93
N LYS A 368 0.37 23.77 -32.04
CA LYS A 368 1.82 23.74 -32.30
C LYS A 368 2.36 22.32 -32.44
N PHE A 369 1.92 21.39 -31.59
CA PHE A 369 2.32 19.99 -31.67
C PHE A 369 1.93 19.35 -33.00
N LEU A 370 0.66 19.48 -33.37
CA LEU A 370 0.09 18.86 -34.57
C LEU A 370 0.72 19.44 -35.83
N ASN A 371 0.96 20.76 -35.89
CA ASN A 371 1.67 21.36 -37.02
C ASN A 371 3.13 20.88 -37.11
N LYS A 372 3.83 20.67 -36.00
CA LYS A 372 5.21 20.13 -35.99
C LYS A 372 5.29 18.64 -36.37
N ASN A 373 4.19 17.90 -36.24
CA ASN A 373 4.13 16.47 -36.51
C ASN A 373 3.06 16.15 -37.58
N LYS A 374 2.78 17.11 -38.46
CA LYS A 374 1.62 17.08 -39.38
C LYS A 374 1.53 15.77 -40.15
N ASP A 375 2.62 15.36 -40.78
CA ASP A 375 2.65 14.15 -41.62
C ASP A 375 2.34 12.87 -40.84
N LYS A 376 2.82 12.77 -39.59
CA LYS A 376 2.57 11.61 -38.73
C LYS A 376 1.15 11.59 -38.18
N VAL A 377 0.57 12.77 -37.97
CA VAL A 377 -0.80 12.92 -37.46
C VAL A 377 -1.81 12.62 -38.56
N THR A 378 -1.64 13.17 -39.76
CA THR A 378 -2.59 13.03 -40.88
C THR A 378 -2.61 11.63 -41.48
N THR A 379 -1.54 10.85 -41.27
CA THR A 379 -1.45 9.44 -41.69
C THR A 379 -1.90 8.45 -40.61
N ASN A 380 -2.03 8.88 -39.35
CA ASN A 380 -2.45 7.99 -38.26
C ASN A 380 -3.97 7.74 -38.32
N PRO A 381 -4.42 6.46 -38.43
CA PRO A 381 -5.83 6.09 -38.51
C PRO A 381 -6.71 6.67 -37.39
N GLU A 382 -6.16 6.84 -36.18
CA GLU A 382 -6.91 7.36 -35.03
C GLU A 382 -7.25 8.86 -35.17
N PHE A 383 -6.42 9.63 -35.89
CA PHE A 383 -6.55 11.09 -35.94
C PHE A 383 -6.98 11.64 -37.30
N LYS A 384 -6.83 10.85 -38.37
CA LYS A 384 -7.04 11.27 -39.76
C LYS A 384 -8.39 11.96 -40.00
N ASN A 385 -9.44 11.55 -39.29
CA ASN A 385 -10.81 12.09 -39.44
C ASN A 385 -11.25 13.05 -38.32
N LEU A 386 -10.42 13.26 -37.29
CA LEU A 386 -10.79 14.07 -36.12
C LEU A 386 -10.29 15.51 -36.18
N ILE A 387 -9.29 15.77 -37.02
CA ILE A 387 -8.62 17.06 -37.10
C ILE A 387 -9.04 17.74 -38.42
N PRO A 388 -9.87 18.80 -38.39
CA PRO A 388 -10.21 19.52 -39.60
C PRO A 388 -8.95 20.18 -40.17
N ILE A 389 -8.49 19.69 -41.32
CA ILE A 389 -7.42 20.32 -42.08
C ILE A 389 -8.04 21.45 -42.89
N THR A 390 -8.25 22.61 -42.27
CA THR A 390 -8.60 23.83 -43.00
C THR A 390 -7.32 24.46 -43.54
N GLY A 391 -6.86 24.02 -44.73
CA GLY A 391 -5.69 24.58 -45.41
C GLY A 391 -4.32 24.03 -44.94
N GLU A 392 -3.27 24.87 -44.98
CA GLU A 392 -1.90 24.44 -44.68
C GLU A 392 -1.64 24.15 -43.19
N HIS A 393 -2.43 24.70 -42.28
CA HIS A 393 -2.20 24.57 -40.84
C HIS A 393 -3.37 23.90 -40.14
N ILE A 394 -3.04 22.98 -39.22
CA ILE A 394 -4.00 22.42 -38.29
C ILE A 394 -4.28 23.48 -37.22
N ILE A 395 -5.55 23.82 -36.97
CA ILE A 395 -5.96 24.67 -35.86
C ILE A 395 -6.91 23.87 -34.99
N VAL A 396 -6.54 23.67 -33.72
CA VAL A 396 -7.42 23.04 -32.74
C VAL A 396 -8.17 24.14 -31.99
N GLN A 397 -9.50 24.09 -32.05
CA GLN A 397 -10.34 24.93 -31.20
C GLN A 397 -10.44 24.34 -29.79
N PRO A 398 -10.63 25.15 -28.74
CA PRO A 398 -10.65 24.65 -27.37
C PRO A 398 -11.71 23.56 -27.15
N GLN A 399 -12.87 23.64 -27.81
CA GLN A 399 -13.91 22.61 -27.69
C GLN A 399 -13.52 21.27 -28.35
N GLN A 400 -12.59 21.27 -29.30
CA GLN A 400 -12.17 20.07 -30.03
C GLN A 400 -11.13 19.24 -29.28
N VAL A 401 -10.43 19.84 -28.30
CA VAL A 401 -9.38 19.15 -27.52
C VAL A 401 -9.92 17.86 -26.89
N ASN A 402 -11.19 17.85 -26.48
CA ASN A 402 -11.86 16.73 -25.82
C ASN A 402 -12.08 15.53 -26.75
N ASN A 403 -12.13 15.77 -28.05
CA ASN A 403 -12.33 14.72 -29.04
C ASN A 403 -11.02 14.02 -29.41
N LEU A 404 -9.87 14.53 -28.92
CA LEU A 404 -8.56 14.01 -29.27
C LEU A 404 -8.00 13.16 -28.13
N ASN A 405 -7.57 11.94 -28.45
CA ASN A 405 -6.83 11.11 -27.52
C ASN A 405 -5.40 11.66 -27.35
N LEU A 406 -5.20 12.48 -26.32
CA LEU A 406 -3.91 13.12 -26.04
C LEU A 406 -2.79 12.11 -25.75
N ALA A 407 -3.12 10.95 -25.16
CA ALA A 407 -2.13 9.91 -24.89
C ALA A 407 -1.59 9.30 -26.18
N GLU A 408 -2.47 9.03 -27.14
CA GLU A 408 -2.07 8.52 -28.46
C GLU A 408 -1.32 9.59 -29.29
N LEU A 409 -1.72 10.87 -29.20
CA LEU A 409 -0.98 11.95 -29.84
C LEU A 409 0.45 12.07 -29.29
N ARG A 410 0.63 11.87 -27.99
CA ARG A 410 1.94 11.91 -27.36
C ARG A 410 2.88 10.83 -27.91
N LYS A 411 2.40 9.62 -28.20
CA LYS A 411 3.23 8.52 -28.73
C LYS A 411 3.92 8.87 -30.05
N ILE A 412 3.34 9.78 -30.84
CA ILE A 412 3.93 10.27 -32.10
C ILE A 412 5.30 10.92 -31.87
N ASN A 413 5.43 11.71 -30.80
CA ASN A 413 6.67 12.35 -30.37
C ASN A 413 6.56 12.88 -28.93
N PRO A 414 6.91 12.06 -27.91
CA PRO A 414 6.67 12.41 -26.51
C PRO A 414 7.36 13.71 -26.08
N ILE A 415 8.62 13.90 -26.49
CA ILE A 415 9.42 15.08 -26.15
C ILE A 415 8.80 16.36 -26.70
N THR A 416 8.38 16.34 -27.96
CA THR A 416 7.79 17.53 -28.61
C THR A 416 6.40 17.82 -28.07
N PHE A 417 5.62 16.77 -27.81
CA PHE A 417 4.31 16.88 -27.18
C PHE A 417 4.43 17.57 -25.82
N ASP A 418 5.27 17.02 -24.93
CA ASP A 418 5.42 17.52 -23.57
C ASP A 418 5.89 19.00 -23.57
N LYS A 419 6.85 19.35 -24.44
CA LYS A 419 7.32 20.74 -24.60
C LYS A 419 6.22 21.71 -25.06
N THR A 420 5.48 21.34 -26.11
CA THR A 420 4.47 22.24 -26.70
C THR A 420 3.22 22.37 -25.82
N ILE A 421 2.83 21.29 -25.13
CA ILE A 421 1.64 21.22 -24.30
C ILE A 421 1.86 21.76 -22.89
N PHE A 422 3.03 21.55 -22.28
CA PHE A 422 3.29 21.96 -20.89
C PHE A 422 4.27 23.13 -20.74
N GLU A 423 5.34 23.21 -21.54
CA GLU A 423 6.35 24.25 -21.34
C GLU A 423 5.99 25.55 -22.07
N ASP A 424 5.60 25.44 -23.34
CA ASP A 424 5.28 26.59 -24.18
C ASP A 424 3.94 27.25 -23.81
N SER A 425 2.95 26.45 -23.37
CA SER A 425 1.63 26.95 -22.92
C SER A 425 1.73 27.71 -21.59
N ILE A 426 2.54 27.24 -20.64
CA ILE A 426 2.75 27.90 -19.34
C ILE A 426 3.48 29.23 -19.51
N LYS A 427 4.47 29.32 -20.42
CA LYS A 427 5.17 30.58 -20.72
C LYS A 427 4.20 31.67 -21.20
N LEU A 428 3.20 31.30 -22.01
CA LEU A 428 2.13 32.20 -22.45
C LEU A 428 1.34 32.80 -21.28
N ARG A 429 1.03 32.01 -20.26
CA ARG A 429 0.33 32.48 -19.05
C ARG A 429 1.13 33.52 -18.26
N ASN A 430 2.43 33.31 -18.12
CA ASN A 430 3.30 34.27 -17.42
C ASN A 430 3.50 35.57 -18.21
N SER A 431 3.46 35.49 -19.54
CA SER A 431 3.60 36.65 -20.43
C SER A 431 2.35 37.54 -20.42
N ASN A 432 1.17 36.95 -20.23
CA ASN A 432 -0.12 37.66 -20.21
C ASN A 432 -0.52 38.21 -18.83
N ARG A 433 0.24 37.92 -17.75
CA ARG A 433 0.07 38.67 -16.50
C ARG A 433 0.58 40.09 -16.73
N LYS A 434 -0.34 41.01 -17.02
CA LYS A 434 -0.09 42.44 -16.85
C LYS A 434 0.25 42.67 -15.37
N TYR A 435 1.52 42.76 -15.05
CA TYR A 435 1.94 43.31 -13.77
C TYR A 435 1.40 44.74 -13.69
N PRO A 436 0.79 45.16 -12.56
CA PRO A 436 0.45 46.56 -12.39
C PRO A 436 1.76 47.34 -12.50
N GLN A 437 1.88 48.17 -13.53
CA GLN A 437 2.99 49.11 -13.64
C GLN A 437 2.85 50.08 -12.46
N THR A 438 3.64 49.86 -11.41
CA THR A 438 3.96 50.92 -10.46
C THR A 438 4.77 51.94 -11.23
N THR A 439 4.11 52.97 -11.75
CA THR A 439 4.74 54.20 -12.21
C THR A 439 5.57 54.77 -11.05
N PRO A 440 6.90 54.85 -11.17
CA PRO A 440 7.71 55.51 -10.16
C PRO A 440 7.36 57.00 -10.16
N ASN A 441 7.08 57.53 -8.97
CA ASN A 441 6.74 58.92 -8.76
C ASN A 441 7.75 59.86 -9.43
N ILE A 442 7.18 60.79 -10.17
CA ILE A 442 7.78 61.99 -10.73
C ILE A 442 8.45 62.76 -9.60
N ALA A 443 9.79 62.75 -9.57
CA ALA A 443 10.56 63.80 -8.93
C ALA A 443 10.67 64.96 -9.93
N THR A 444 9.76 65.90 -9.74
CA THR A 444 9.65 67.22 -10.37
C THR A 444 10.90 68.10 -10.19
N LYS A 445 11.05 69.06 -11.14
CA LYS A 445 11.87 70.31 -11.14
C LYS A 445 13.32 70.14 -11.63
N ASN A 446 13.81 70.78 -12.70
CA ASN A 446 13.53 72.07 -13.34
C ASN A 446 13.77 71.96 -14.87
N GLN A 447 12.89 72.43 -15.73
CA GLN A 447 12.97 73.76 -16.38
C GLN A 447 14.36 74.11 -16.95
N GLU A 448 14.60 73.71 -18.19
CA GLU A 448 15.23 74.60 -19.18
C GLU A 448 14.32 74.66 -20.41
N ALA A 449 13.60 75.78 -20.49
CA ALA A 449 12.90 76.21 -21.67
C ALA A 449 13.92 76.84 -22.63
N VAL A 450 14.16 76.24 -23.79
CA VAL A 450 14.59 76.99 -24.98
C VAL A 450 13.81 76.44 -26.17
N ARG A 451 12.60 76.95 -26.34
CA ARG A 451 11.99 77.10 -27.66
C ARG A 451 12.48 78.43 -28.21
N SER A 452 13.12 78.43 -29.38
CA SER A 452 12.73 79.27 -30.51
C SER A 452 13.66 79.06 -31.70
N LYS A 453 13.06 78.63 -32.82
CA LYS A 453 13.41 79.17 -34.14
C LYS A 453 12.85 80.60 -34.21
N GLY A 454 13.60 81.52 -34.82
CA GLY A 454 13.19 82.90 -35.08
C GLY A 454 14.20 83.87 -34.55
#